data_AF-A0A1E4NDG7-F1
#
_entry.id   AF-A0A1E4NDG7-F1
#
_cell.length_a   1.000
_cell.length_b   1.000
_cell.length_c   1.000
_cell.angle_alpha   90.00
_cell.angle_beta   90.00
_cell.angle_gamma   90.00
#
_symmetry.space_group_name_H-M   'P 1'
#
loop_
_entity.id
_entity.type
_entity.pdbx_description
1 polymer ?
#
loop_
_entity_poly.entity_id
_entity_poly.type
_entity_poly.pdbx_seq_one_letter_code
_entity_poly.pdbx_strand_id
1 'polypeptide(L)'
;MGDDVARVAPDLPLRANLSALDNIALIPLYQRHYDAADSARQALAMLDALGHATIAPLRDPDMTPAQRFVTQLARALMLRRPRLVIDRPGAMLYDVPYPDFIRRLAAQPAMSGTWDIYDFSWNQVLYPR
;
A
#
# COMPACT_ATOMS: atom_id res chain seq x y z
N MET A 1 18.30 5.73 11.86
CA MET A 1 17.71 6.92 11.21
C MET A 1 16.71 6.59 10.08
N GLY A 2 16.52 5.31 9.71
CA GLY A 2 15.57 4.90 8.65
C GLY A 2 14.33 4.14 9.13
N ASP A 3 14.13 4.00 10.45
CA ASP A 3 13.07 3.15 11.00
C ASP A 3 11.72 3.86 11.17
N ASP A 4 11.59 5.16 10.91
CA ASP A 4 10.33 5.88 11.20
C ASP A 4 9.46 6.12 9.96
N VAL A 5 9.84 5.55 8.81
CA VAL A 5 9.17 5.79 7.53
C VAL A 5 8.84 4.47 6.83
N ALA A 6 7.58 4.30 6.45
CA ALA A 6 7.14 3.28 5.52
C ALA A 6 7.17 3.84 4.09
N ARG A 7 7.43 3.01 3.07
CA ARG A 7 7.55 3.48 1.68
C ARG A 7 6.76 2.62 0.70
N VAL A 8 6.11 3.29 -0.25
CA VAL A 8 5.49 2.71 -1.45
C VAL A 8 6.21 3.31 -2.65
N ALA A 9 6.78 2.47 -3.50
CA ALA A 9 7.60 2.93 -4.62
C ALA A 9 7.70 1.85 -5.71
N PRO A 10 7.92 2.21 -6.99
CA PRO A 10 8.05 1.26 -8.08
C PRO A 10 9.17 0.22 -7.90
N ASP A 11 10.24 0.58 -7.20
CA ASP A 11 11.41 -0.26 -6.90
C ASP A 11 11.22 -1.18 -5.68
N LEU A 12 10.04 -1.16 -5.06
CA LEU A 12 9.65 -2.05 -3.95
C LEU A 12 8.55 -3.04 -4.42
N PRO A 13 8.86 -3.97 -5.34
CA PRO A 13 7.86 -4.82 -5.95
C PRO A 13 7.20 -5.79 -4.96
N LEU A 14 6.06 -6.34 -5.36
CA LEU A 14 5.46 -7.49 -4.71
C LEU A 14 6.19 -8.77 -5.11
N ARG A 15 6.12 -9.80 -4.28
CA ARG A 15 6.55 -11.14 -4.66
C ARG A 15 5.50 -11.72 -5.60
N ALA A 16 5.86 -11.94 -6.87
CA ALA A 16 4.94 -12.34 -7.92
C ALA A 16 4.27 -13.71 -7.69
N ASN A 17 4.91 -14.59 -6.94
CA ASN A 17 4.39 -15.92 -6.60
C ASN A 17 3.40 -15.92 -5.43
N LEU A 18 3.23 -14.79 -4.74
CA LEU A 18 2.36 -14.65 -3.58
C LEU A 18 1.08 -13.91 -3.94
N SER A 19 0.00 -14.24 -3.23
CA SER A 19 -1.23 -13.45 -3.29
C SER A 19 -1.01 -12.04 -2.69
N ALA A 20 -1.97 -11.14 -2.89
CA ALA A 20 -1.98 -9.85 -2.21
C ALA A 20 -1.98 -10.03 -0.68
N LEU A 21 -2.82 -10.95 -0.17
CA LEU A 21 -2.90 -11.27 1.25
C LEU A 21 -1.54 -11.72 1.80
N ASP A 22 -0.90 -12.67 1.12
CA ASP A 22 0.37 -13.24 1.56
C ASP A 22 1.49 -12.19 1.52
N ASN A 23 1.54 -11.35 0.48
CA ASN A 23 2.51 -10.26 0.38
C ASN A 23 2.45 -9.30 1.58
N ILE A 24 1.25 -9.04 2.09
CA ILE A 24 1.01 -8.16 3.23
C ILE A 24 1.30 -8.90 4.54
N ALA A 25 0.86 -10.16 4.67
CA ALA A 25 1.00 -10.99 5.86
C ALA A 25 2.47 -11.30 6.22
N LEU A 26 3.40 -11.22 5.26
CA LEU A 26 4.83 -11.36 5.55
C LEU A 26 5.33 -10.33 6.58
N ILE A 27 4.78 -9.12 6.60
CA ILE A 27 5.23 -8.06 7.52
C ILE A 27 4.98 -8.43 8.99
N PRO A 28 3.73 -8.69 9.43
CA PRO A 28 3.46 -9.12 10.80
C PRO A 28 4.12 -10.46 11.15
N LEU A 29 4.22 -11.39 10.20
CA LEU A 29 4.86 -12.70 10.40
C LEU A 29 6.33 -12.55 10.79
N TYR A 30 7.07 -11.67 10.12
CA TYR A 30 8.51 -11.47 10.41
C TYR A 30 8.77 -10.46 11.51
N GLN A 31 7.98 -9.39 11.64
CA GLN A 31 8.29 -8.29 12.57
C GLN A 31 7.70 -8.46 13.97
N ARG A 32 6.65 -9.25 14.13
CA ARG A 32 5.84 -9.25 15.36
C ARG A 32 5.56 -10.64 15.91
N HIS A 33 6.23 -11.67 15.38
CA HIS A 33 6.08 -13.06 15.79
C HIS A 33 4.62 -13.55 15.84
N TYR A 34 3.74 -12.96 15.02
CA TYR A 34 2.41 -13.52 14.84
C TYR A 34 2.52 -14.88 14.17
N ASP A 35 1.58 -15.78 14.47
CA ASP A 35 1.43 -16.97 13.66
C ASP A 35 0.87 -16.62 12.26
N ALA A 36 0.85 -17.61 11.37
CA ALA A 36 0.42 -17.42 9.99
C ALA A 36 -1.05 -16.99 9.89
N ALA A 37 -1.92 -17.53 10.75
CA ALA A 37 -3.36 -17.25 10.72
C ALA A 37 -3.66 -15.82 11.17
N ASP A 38 -3.01 -15.38 12.24
CA ASP A 38 -3.11 -14.02 12.76
C ASP A 38 -2.54 -13.00 11.77
N SER A 39 -1.41 -13.32 11.14
CA SER A 39 -0.79 -12.49 10.11
C SER A 39 -1.71 -12.29 8.90
N ALA A 40 -2.34 -13.37 8.43
CA ALA A 40 -3.33 -13.31 7.35
C ALA A 40 -4.57 -12.52 7.76
N ARG A 41 -5.09 -12.71 8.98
CA ARG A 41 -6.25 -11.95 9.48
C ARG A 41 -5.97 -10.45 9.53
N GLN A 42 -4.80 -10.04 10.01
CA GLN A 42 -4.39 -8.64 10.04
C GLN A 42 -4.24 -8.06 8.63
N ALA A 43 -3.67 -8.84 7.70
CA ALA A 43 -3.52 -8.42 6.31
C ALA A 43 -4.87 -8.23 5.60
N LEU A 44 -5.81 -9.14 5.81
CA LEU A 44 -7.17 -9.02 5.28
C LEU A 44 -7.89 -7.81 5.87
N ALA A 45 -7.79 -7.59 7.19
CA ALA A 45 -8.38 -6.42 7.85
C ALA A 45 -7.82 -5.10 7.30
N MET A 46 -6.53 -5.05 6.96
CA MET A 46 -5.92 -3.88 6.32
C MET A 46 -6.47 -3.65 4.90
N LEU A 47 -6.61 -4.70 4.10
CA LEU A 47 -7.22 -4.60 2.77
C LEU A 47 -8.69 -4.16 2.86
N ASP A 48 -9.43 -4.69 3.82
CA ASP A 48 -10.83 -4.32 4.08
C ASP A 48 -10.96 -2.86 4.51
N ALA A 49 -10.08 -2.40 5.40
CA ALA A 49 -10.02 -1.00 5.83
C ALA A 49 -9.69 -0.02 4.68
N LEU A 50 -9.00 -0.49 3.64
CA LEU A 50 -8.76 0.26 2.41
C LEU A 50 -9.90 0.14 1.39
N GLY A 51 -10.92 -0.71 1.65
CA GLY A 51 -12.04 -0.96 0.74
C GLY A 51 -11.72 -1.97 -0.38
N HIS A 52 -10.69 -2.79 -0.21
CA HIS A 52 -10.13 -3.66 -1.24
C HIS A 52 -9.98 -5.13 -0.80
N ALA A 53 -10.80 -5.62 0.14
CA ALA A 53 -10.75 -7.01 0.61
C ALA A 53 -10.84 -8.05 -0.54
N THR A 54 -11.56 -7.74 -1.61
CA THR A 54 -11.77 -8.64 -2.76
C THR A 54 -10.50 -8.98 -3.54
N ILE A 55 -9.42 -8.19 -3.41
CA ILE A 55 -8.14 -8.45 -4.09
C ILE A 55 -7.25 -9.45 -3.35
N ALA A 56 -7.60 -9.81 -2.11
CA ALA A 56 -6.82 -10.69 -1.26
C ALA A 56 -6.27 -11.96 -1.95
N PRO A 57 -7.05 -12.71 -2.77
CA PRO A 57 -6.56 -13.94 -3.40
C PRO A 57 -5.73 -13.70 -4.67
N LEU A 58 -5.71 -12.48 -5.23
CA LEU A 58 -5.08 -12.21 -6.51
C LEU A 58 -3.55 -12.26 -6.41
N ARG A 59 -2.91 -12.78 -7.45
CA ARG A 59 -1.44 -12.70 -7.62
C ARG A 59 -1.08 -11.49 -8.45
N ASP A 60 0.21 -11.13 -8.43
CA ASP A 60 0.71 -9.94 -9.11
C ASP A 60 0.32 -9.81 -10.60
N PRO A 61 0.34 -10.89 -11.41
CA PRO A 61 -0.10 -10.83 -12.81
C PRO A 61 -1.61 -10.55 -12.98
N ASP A 62 -2.42 -10.92 -12.00
CA ASP A 62 -3.88 -10.82 -12.04
C ASP A 62 -4.38 -9.45 -11.51
N MET A 63 -3.48 -8.63 -10.96
CA MET A 63 -3.81 -7.32 -10.40
C MET A 63 -3.68 -6.19 -11.42
N THR A 64 -4.67 -5.30 -11.43
CA THR A 64 -4.52 -3.99 -12.08
C THR A 64 -3.43 -3.17 -11.38
N PRO A 65 -2.87 -2.14 -12.04
CA PRO A 65 -1.91 -1.24 -11.41
C PRO A 65 -2.41 -0.63 -10.09
N ALA A 66 -3.67 -0.16 -10.03
CA ALA A 66 -4.27 0.31 -8.78
C ALA A 66 -4.34 -0.77 -7.68
N GLN A 67 -4.69 -2.01 -8.02
CA GLN A 67 -4.75 -3.11 -7.05
C GLN A 67 -3.35 -3.49 -6.53
N ARG A 68 -2.35 -3.49 -7.42
CA ARG A 68 -0.93 -3.69 -7.05
C ARG A 68 -0.45 -2.59 -6.12
N PHE A 69 -0.78 -1.34 -6.42
CA PHE A 69 -0.48 -0.20 -5.56
C PHE A 69 -1.12 -0.36 -4.17
N VAL A 70 -2.41 -0.70 -4.10
CA VAL A 70 -3.12 -0.92 -2.81
C VAL A 70 -2.46 -2.02 -2.01
N THR A 71 -2.02 -3.10 -2.65
CA THR A 71 -1.30 -4.19 -1.96
C THR A 71 0.03 -3.72 -1.40
N GLN A 72 0.80 -2.93 -2.16
CA GLN A 72 2.06 -2.34 -1.67
C GLN A 72 1.83 -1.36 -0.53
N LEU A 73 0.78 -0.55 -0.63
CA LEU A 73 0.34 0.38 0.40
C LEU A 73 -0.02 -0.35 1.69
N ALA A 74 -0.88 -1.36 1.61
CA ALA A 74 -1.26 -2.18 2.76
C ALA A 74 -0.02 -2.80 3.42
N ARG A 75 0.91 -3.36 2.64
CA ARG A 75 2.19 -3.89 3.14
C ARG A 75 3.01 -2.81 3.87
N ALA A 76 3.09 -1.60 3.32
CA ALA A 76 3.79 -0.48 3.94
C ALA A 76 3.12 -0.04 5.25
N LEU A 77 1.80 0.04 5.28
CA LEU A 77 1.02 0.41 6.47
C LEU A 77 1.14 -0.62 7.62
N MET A 78 1.35 -1.90 7.29
CA MET A 78 1.58 -2.94 8.29
C MET A 78 2.87 -2.72 9.11
N LEU A 79 3.82 -1.93 8.60
CA LEU A 79 5.01 -1.51 9.34
C LEU A 79 4.66 -0.58 10.52
N ARG A 80 3.46 0.03 10.52
CA ARG A 80 2.95 0.98 11.52
C ARG A 80 3.93 2.10 11.85
N ARG A 81 4.55 2.67 10.80
CA ARG A 81 5.42 3.83 10.94
C ARG A 81 4.59 5.12 10.95
N PRO A 82 5.01 6.16 11.70
CA PRO A 82 4.26 7.42 11.81
C PRO A 82 4.17 8.19 10.49
N ARG A 83 5.10 7.93 9.55
CA ARG A 83 5.14 8.55 8.24
C ARG A 83 5.12 7.49 7.14
N LEU A 84 4.34 7.77 6.11
CA LEU A 84 4.30 7.00 4.87
C LEU A 84 4.78 7.89 3.73
N VAL A 85 5.71 7.39 2.93
CA VAL A 85 6.17 8.05 1.71
C VAL A 85 5.67 7.28 0.50
N ILE A 86 4.99 7.97 -0.41
CA ILE A 86 4.58 7.44 -1.72
C ILE A 86 5.47 8.11 -2.76
N ASP A 87 6.40 7.34 -3.33
CA ASP A 87 7.36 7.79 -4.35
C ASP A 87 6.86 7.42 -5.75
N ARG A 88 6.79 8.41 -6.64
CA ARG A 88 6.37 8.33 -8.05
C ARG A 88 5.05 7.58 -8.25
N PRO A 89 3.95 7.99 -7.59
CA PRO A 89 2.65 7.35 -7.78
C PRO A 89 2.18 7.35 -9.23
N GLY A 90 2.53 8.37 -10.03
CA GLY A 90 2.21 8.41 -11.46
C GLY A 90 2.79 7.26 -12.29
N ALA A 91 3.89 6.64 -11.84
CA ALA A 91 4.46 5.45 -12.48
C ALA A 91 3.73 4.15 -12.08
N MET A 92 2.93 4.18 -11.02
CA MET A 92 2.24 3.01 -10.46
C MET A 92 0.73 3.02 -10.70
N LEU A 93 0.13 4.21 -10.76
CA LEU A 93 -1.31 4.46 -10.81
C LEU A 93 -1.70 5.10 -12.14
N TYR A 94 -1.27 4.51 -13.24
CA TYR A 94 -1.57 4.99 -14.59
C TYR A 94 -2.95 4.57 -15.10
N ASP A 95 -3.68 3.74 -14.35
CA ASP A 95 -5.02 3.23 -14.67
C ASP A 95 -6.16 3.99 -13.98
N VAL A 96 -5.86 4.95 -13.10
CA VAL A 96 -6.85 5.71 -12.31
C VAL A 96 -6.46 7.19 -12.16
N PRO A 97 -7.42 8.10 -11.89
CA PRO A 97 -7.12 9.47 -11.45
C PRO A 97 -6.47 9.42 -10.06
N TYR A 98 -5.16 9.25 -10.04
CA TYR A 98 -4.44 8.83 -8.84
C TYR A 98 -4.46 9.83 -7.68
N PRO A 99 -4.51 11.17 -7.85
CA PRO A 99 -4.58 12.07 -6.71
C PRO A 99 -5.86 11.86 -5.88
N ASP A 100 -7.01 11.73 -6.56
CA ASP A 100 -8.29 11.42 -5.90
C ASP A 100 -8.29 10.01 -5.30
N PHE A 101 -7.70 9.06 -6.00
CA PHE A 101 -7.58 7.69 -5.50
C PHE A 101 -6.79 7.64 -4.19
N ILE A 102 -5.61 8.25 -4.12
CA ILE A 102 -4.78 8.31 -2.92
C ILE A 102 -5.50 9.08 -1.81
N ARG A 103 -6.14 10.22 -2.11
CA ARG A 103 -6.92 10.99 -1.11
C ARG A 103 -8.02 10.15 -0.47
N ARG A 104 -8.77 9.37 -1.27
CA ARG A 104 -9.83 8.49 -0.74
C ARG A 104 -9.28 7.38 0.14
N LEU A 105 -8.13 6.79 -0.21
CA LEU A 105 -7.47 5.80 0.62
C LEU A 105 -7.01 6.41 1.96
N ALA A 106 -6.37 7.58 1.91
CA ALA A 106 -5.90 8.27 3.11
C ALA A 106 -7.03 8.76 4.03
N ALA A 107 -8.22 9.02 3.48
CA ALA A 107 -9.40 9.45 4.23
C ALA A 107 -10.12 8.32 4.98
N GLN A 108 -9.71 7.05 4.79
CA GLN A 108 -10.33 5.93 5.48
C GLN A 108 -10.10 6.03 7.00
N PRO A 109 -11.11 5.76 7.86
CA PRO A 109 -11.03 6.00 9.31
C PRO A 109 -9.89 5.26 10.03
N ALA A 110 -9.47 4.11 9.50
CA ALA A 110 -8.39 3.31 10.06
C ALA A 110 -7.00 3.86 9.71
N MET A 111 -6.90 4.80 8.77
CA MET A 111 -5.63 5.38 8.35
C MET A 111 -5.21 6.47 9.32
N SER A 112 -3.97 6.40 9.77
CA SER A 112 -3.36 7.38 10.66
C SER A 112 -1.94 7.69 10.20
N GLY A 113 -1.42 8.83 10.65
CA GLY A 113 -0.09 9.31 10.28
C GLY A 113 -0.08 10.22 9.06
N THR A 114 1.11 10.70 8.71
CA THR A 114 1.31 11.65 7.61
C THR A 114 1.72 10.92 6.34
N TRP A 115 1.05 11.23 5.24
CA TRP A 115 1.35 10.67 3.92
C TRP A 115 2.04 11.75 3.08
N ASP A 116 3.32 11.55 2.81
CA ASP A 116 4.12 12.43 1.96
C ASP A 116 4.16 11.84 0.55
N ILE A 117 3.73 12.62 -0.44
CA ILE A 117 3.73 12.20 -1.85
C ILE A 117 4.85 12.93 -2.59
N TYR A 118 5.77 12.17 -3.18
CA TYR A 118 6.83 12.68 -4.02
C TYR A 118 6.63 12.15 -5.42
N ASP A 119 6.33 13.02 -6.38
CA ASP A 119 6.07 12.64 -7.76
C ASP A 119 6.95 13.44 -8.72
N PHE A 120 6.87 13.11 -10.01
CA PHE A 120 7.53 13.85 -11.07
C PHE A 120 7.13 15.33 -11.05
N SER A 121 8.07 16.24 -11.32
CA SER A 121 7.82 17.69 -11.30
C SER A 121 6.71 18.12 -12.25
N TRP A 122 6.57 17.48 -13.41
CA TRP A 122 5.48 17.75 -14.36
C TRP A 122 4.08 17.39 -13.83
N ASN A 123 3.97 16.55 -12.80
CA ASN A 123 2.70 16.10 -12.23
C ASN A 123 2.18 17.08 -11.17
N GLN A 124 2.92 18.14 -10.83
CA GLN A 124 2.48 19.15 -9.87
C GLN A 124 1.11 19.75 -10.21
N VAL A 125 0.76 19.84 -11.49
CA VAL A 125 -0.54 20.34 -11.96
C VAL A 125 -1.74 19.50 -11.50
N LEU A 126 -1.51 18.24 -11.10
CA LEU A 126 -2.54 17.30 -10.65
C LEU A 126 -2.89 17.47 -9.15
N TYR A 127 -2.09 18.26 -8.42
CA TYR A 127 -2.28 18.53 -7.00
C TYR A 127 -2.75 19.99 -6.84
N PRO A 128 -4.06 20.23 -6.65
CA PRO A 128 -4.54 21.58 -6.34
C PRO A 128 -3.90 22.05 -5.02
N ARG A 129 -3.41 23.30 -5.03
CA ARG A 129 -2.81 23.96 -3.86
C ARG A 129 -3.83 24.26 -2.78
#